data_AF-A0A1M6BXR7-F1
#
_entry.id   AF-A0A1M6BXR7-F1
#
_cell.length_a   1.000
_cell.length_b   1.000
_cell.length_c   1.000
_cell.angle_alpha   90.00
_cell.angle_beta   90.00
_cell.angle_gamma   90.00
#
_symmetry.space_group_name_H-M   'P 1'
#
loop_
_entity.id
_entity.type
_entity.pdbx_description
1 polymer ?
#
loop_
_entity_poly.entity_id
_entity_poly.type
_entity_poly.pdbx_seq_one_letter_code
_entity_poly.pdbx_strand_id
1 'polypeptide(L)' 'MPRSPRKPFVTLPASGTRQVYFILSMTVYLLDIINPNHSFVERFKDLLSRYPSIDVRAMGFPAGWENEDIWK' A
#
# COMPACT_ATOMS: atom_id res chain seq x y z
N MET A 1 -19.86 1.17 -12.13
CA MET A 1 -18.58 1.74 -12.59
C MET A 1 -18.82 3.16 -13.10
N PRO A 2 -18.06 4.17 -12.66
CA PRO A 2 -18.25 5.55 -13.10
C PRO A 2 -17.79 5.69 -14.55
N ARG A 3 -18.65 6.24 -15.39
CA ARG A 3 -18.48 6.22 -16.85
C ARG A 3 -17.57 7.31 -17.41
N SER A 4 -17.08 8.25 -16.60
CA SER A 4 -16.18 9.31 -17.09
C SER A 4 -15.37 10.00 -15.97
N PRO A 5 -14.16 9.53 -15.66
CA PRO A 5 -13.19 10.27 -14.85
C PRO A 5 -12.27 11.11 -15.75
N ARG A 6 -12.11 12.40 -15.42
CA ARG A 6 -11.24 13.35 -16.16
C ARG A 6 -9.73 13.15 -15.92
N LYS A 7 -9.35 12.21 -15.05
CA LYS A 7 -7.94 11.86 -14.77
C LYS A 7 -7.75 10.35 -14.93
N PRO A 8 -6.62 9.87 -15.46
CA PRO A 8 -6.35 8.44 -15.58
C PRO A 8 -6.31 7.83 -14.18
N PHE A 9 -7.26 6.95 -13.88
CA PHE A 9 -7.20 6.08 -12.72
C PHE A 9 -6.26 4.91 -13.05
N VAL A 10 -5.47 4.50 -12.06
CA VAL A 10 -4.40 3.50 -12.17
C VAL A 10 -4.82 2.31 -13.04
N THR A 11 -3.99 1.96 -14.03
CA THR A 11 -4.17 0.78 -14.88
C THR A 11 -4.00 -0.48 -14.04
N LEU A 12 -5.13 -1.03 -13.60
CA LEU A 12 -5.19 -2.29 -12.87
C LEU A 12 -5.11 -3.47 -13.86
N PRO A 13 -4.14 -4.39 -13.73
CA PRO A 13 -4.17 -5.65 -14.46
C PRO A 13 -5.22 -6.59 -13.86
N ALA A 14 -5.97 -7.25 -14.74
CA ALA A 14 -7.19 -8.03 -14.49
C ALA A 14 -7.02 -9.35 -13.67
N SER A 15 -5.98 -9.46 -12.83
CA SER A 15 -5.71 -10.67 -12.05
C SER A 15 -5.85 -10.37 -10.55
N GLY A 16 -6.85 -10.99 -9.92
CA GLY A 16 -7.53 -10.59 -8.69
C GLY A 16 -6.78 -10.69 -7.36
N THR A 17 -5.48 -10.44 -7.31
CA THR A 17 -4.67 -10.66 -6.08
C THR A 17 -3.75 -9.48 -5.74
N ARG A 18 -4.16 -8.24 -6.02
CA ARG A 18 -3.35 -7.02 -5.72
C ARG A 18 -4.10 -5.98 -4.89
N GLN A 19 -4.94 -6.44 -3.97
CA GLN A 19 -5.73 -5.55 -3.10
C GLN A 19 -5.00 -5.15 -1.83
N VAL A 20 -4.08 -5.97 -1.30
CA VAL A 20 -3.45 -5.74 0.01
C VAL A 20 -2.60 -4.48 0.00
N TYR A 21 -1.76 -4.28 -1.02
CA TYR A 21 -1.01 -3.03 -1.17
C TYR A 21 -1.92 -1.81 -1.18
N PHE A 22 -2.97 -1.84 -2.01
CA PHE A 22 -3.90 -0.72 -2.14
C PHE A 22 -4.66 -0.42 -0.84
N ILE A 23 -5.16 -1.45 -0.16
CA ILE A 23 -5.87 -1.31 1.11
C ILE A 23 -4.94 -0.76 2.20
N LEU A 24 -3.70 -1.25 2.26
CA LEU A 24 -2.73 -0.78 3.23
C LEU A 24 -2.32 0.67 2.96
N SER A 25 -2.00 1.02 1.72
CA SER A 25 -1.68 2.41 1.33
C SER A 25 -2.83 3.36 1.66
N MET A 26 -4.08 2.94 1.43
CA MET A 26 -5.26 3.74 1.77
C MET A 26 -5.48 3.85 3.28
N THR A 27 -5.13 2.81 4.05
CA THR A 27 -5.16 2.83 5.52
C THR A 27 -4.10 3.80 6.06
N VAL A 28 -2.88 3.77 5.52
CA VAL A 28 -1.81 4.69 5.88
C VAL A 28 -2.20 6.12 5.56
N TYR A 29 -2.74 6.37 4.37
CA TYR A 29 -3.23 7.69 3.97
C TYR A 29 -4.31 8.24 4.92
N LEU A 30 -5.26 7.39 5.33
CA LEU A 30 -6.28 7.78 6.29
C LEU A 30 -5.67 8.08 7.67
N LEU A 31 -4.71 7.25 8.10
CA LEU A 31 -4.03 7.45 9.37
C LEU A 31 -3.20 8.73 9.37
N ASP A 32 -2.56 9.10 8.26
CA ASP A 32 -1.78 10.34 8.15
C ASP A 32 -2.69 11.57 8.30
N ILE A 33 -3.90 11.53 7.73
CA ILE A 33 -4.91 12.59 7.89
C ILE A 33 -5.42 12.68 9.34
N ILE A 34 -5.66 11.55 10.01
CA ILE A 34 -6.24 11.51 11.35
C ILE A 34 -5.18 11.78 12.43
N ASN A 35 -3.99 11.23 12.25
CA ASN A 35 -2.85 11.29 13.16
C ASN A 35 -1.52 11.18 12.39
N PRO A 36 -0.87 12.31 12.07
CA PRO A 36 0.39 12.32 11.32
C PRO A 36 1.57 11.69 12.09
N ASN A 37 1.43 11.38 13.39
CA ASN A 37 2.44 10.69 14.19
C ASN A 37 2.10 9.21 14.42
N HIS A 38 1.46 8.54 13.47
CA HIS A 38 1.13 7.13 13.62
C HIS A 38 2.38 6.23 13.51
N SER A 39 2.46 5.18 14.33
CA SER A 39 3.53 4.17 14.25
C SER A 39 3.20 3.00 13.33
N PHE A 40 2.14 3.11 12.50
CA PHE A 40 1.68 2.00 11.67
C PHE A 40 2.74 1.54 10.66
N VAL A 41 3.36 2.47 9.94
CA VAL A 41 4.39 2.18 8.93
C VAL A 41 5.60 1.50 9.56
N GLU A 42 6.10 2.02 10.68
CA GLU A 42 7.21 1.43 11.43
C GLU A 42 6.89 0.00 11.90
N ARG A 43 5.71 -0.21 12.50
CA ARG A 43 5.28 -1.53 12.98
C ARG A 43 5.05 -2.52 11.85
N PHE A 44 4.59 -2.04 10.68
CA PHE A 44 4.44 -2.86 9.49
C PHE A 44 5.79 -3.31 8.95
N LYS A 45 6.78 -2.42 8.87
CA LYS A 45 8.16 -2.75 8.50
C LYS A 45 8.80 -3.73 9.50
N ASP A 46 8.59 -3.52 10.81
CA ASP A 46 9.05 -4.45 11.85
C ASP A 46 8.42 -5.85 11.70
N LEU A 47 7.12 -5.91 11.37
CA LEU A 47 6.42 -7.17 11.13
C LEU A 47 7.00 -7.91 9.91
N LEU A 48 7.27 -7.21 8.81
CA LEU A 48 7.92 -7.81 7.63
C LEU A 48 9.34 -8.29 7.95
N SER A 49 10.09 -7.53 8.76
CA SER A 49 11.43 -7.93 9.21
C SER A 49 11.40 -9.20 10.07
N ARG A 50 10.39 -9.35 10.95
CA ARG A 50 10.19 -10.56 11.77
C ARG A 50 9.78 -11.78 10.96
N TYR A 51 9.13 -11.58 9.81
CA TYR A 51 8.63 -12.66 8.96
C TYR A 51 9.20 -12.57 7.54
N PRO A 52 10.50 -12.84 7.34
CA PRO A 52 11.14 -12.76 6.02
C PRO A 52 10.62 -13.79 5.01
N SER A 53 9.84 -14.78 5.46
CA SER A 53 9.15 -15.75 4.61
C SER A 53 7.94 -15.17 3.87
N ILE A 54 7.50 -13.95 4.20
CA ILE A 54 6.37 -13.30 3.56
C ILE A 54 6.85 -12.61 2.28
N ASP A 55 6.37 -13.08 1.13
CA ASP A 55 6.64 -12.42 -0.15
C ASP A 55 5.72 -11.21 -0.35
N VAL A 56 6.25 -10.02 -0.09
CA VAL A 56 5.56 -8.73 -0.34
C VAL A 56 5.17 -8.54 -1.81
N ARG A 57 5.90 -9.15 -2.75
CA ARG A 57 5.55 -9.08 -4.19
C ARG A 57 4.31 -9.90 -4.48
N ALA A 58 4.13 -11.04 -3.80
CA ALA A 58 2.92 -11.84 -3.87
C ALA A 58 1.69 -11.12 -3.26
N MET A 59 1.92 -10.23 -2.29
CA MET A 59 0.87 -9.34 -1.73
C MET A 59 0.52 -8.15 -2.66
N GLY A 60 1.27 -7.96 -3.74
CA GLY A 60 1.04 -6.90 -4.72
C GLY A 60 1.79 -5.60 -4.45
N PHE A 61 2.81 -5.62 -3.58
CA PHE A 61 3.68 -4.46 -3.39
C PHE A 61 4.58 -4.24 -4.63
N PRO A 62 4.69 -3.01 -5.15
CA PRO A 62 5.61 -2.70 -6.23
C PRO A 62 7.07 -2.77 -5.75
N ALA A 63 8.01 -2.95 -6.69
CA ALA A 63 9.43 -2.91 -6.35
C ALA A 63 9.82 -1.50 -5.88
N GLY A 64 10.41 -1.39 -4.69
CA GLY A 64 10.82 -0.11 -4.11
C GLY A 64 9.72 0.68 -3.38
N TRP A 65 8.61 0.03 -3.02
CA TRP A 65 7.49 0.62 -2.27
C TRP A 65 7.91 1.35 -0.98
N GLU A 66 8.99 0.90 -0.34
CA GLU A 66 9.54 1.52 0.89
C GLU A 66 10.04 2.96 0.68
N ASN A 67 10.30 3.36 -0.56
CA ASN A 67 10.75 4.71 -0.91
C ASN A 67 9.60 5.66 -1.24
N GLU A 68 8.36 5.17 -1.33
CA GLU A 68 7.20 6.03 -1.58
C GLU A 68 6.91 6.93 -0.38
N ASP A 69 6.48 8.17 -0.61
CA ASP A 69 6.27 9.15 0.48
C ASP A 69 5.21 8.72 1.49
N ILE A 70 4.26 7.88 1.08
CA ILE A 70 3.25 7.28 1.97
C ILE A 70 3.84 6.21 2.90
N TRP A 71 5.00 5.65 2.58
CA TRP A 71 5.65 4.57 3.33
C TRP A 71 6.99 4.98 3.94
N LYS A 72 7.40 6.25 3.78
CA LYS A 72 8.50 6.85 4.55
C LYS A 72 8.07 7.05 5.99
#